data_AF-A0A534U0B3-F1
#
_entry.id   AF-A0A534U0B3-F1
#
_cell.length_a   1.000
_cell.length_b   1.000
_cell.length_c   1.000
_cell.angle_alpha   90.00
_cell.angle_beta   90.00
_cell.angle_gamma   90.00
#
_symmetry.space_group_name_H-M   'P 1'
#
loop_
_entity.id
_entity.type
_entity.pdbx_description
1 polymer ?
#
loop_
_entity_poly.entity_id
_entity_poly.type
_entity_poly.pdbx_seq_one_letter_code
_entity_poly.pdbx_strand_id
1 'polypeptide(L)'
;MDEMTKRLFVGIKITKALQDELDSPAPGTKQYFEGNGNDYLQIVSLRDEKFIGRYLKDGFPATNIGDVSRNVCSIVKLITRGRRIEENDVHIYSC
;
A
#
# COMPACT_ATOMS: atom_id res chain seq x y z
N MET A 1 -18.10 2.99 -20.87
CA MET A 1 -16.78 2.75 -21.50
C MET A 1 -15.82 3.59 -20.69
N ASP A 2 -15.47 3.12 -19.49
CA ASP A 2 -14.55 3.83 -18.60
C ASP A 2 -13.18 3.79 -19.24
N GLU A 3 -12.66 4.94 -19.67
CA GLU A 3 -11.22 5.08 -19.80
C GLU A 3 -10.64 4.73 -18.44
N MET A 4 -10.07 3.52 -18.33
CA MET A 4 -9.22 3.09 -17.24
C MET A 4 -8.21 4.21 -17.02
N THR A 5 -8.50 5.09 -16.05
CA THR A 5 -7.56 6.11 -15.63
C THR A 5 -6.42 5.31 -15.04
N LYS A 6 -5.32 5.17 -15.79
CA LYS A 6 -4.13 4.46 -15.32
C LYS A 6 -3.66 5.18 -14.07
N ARG A 7 -3.86 4.58 -12.92
CA ARG A 7 -3.49 5.19 -11.63
C ARG A 7 -2.21 4.54 -11.16
N LEU A 8 -1.29 5.38 -10.70
CA LEU A 8 -0.08 4.89 -10.06
C LEU A 8 -0.41 4.43 -8.64
N PHE A 9 0.14 3.28 -8.28
CA PHE A 9 -0.01 2.67 -6.98
C PHE A 9 1.37 2.45 -6.37
N VAL A 10 1.59 2.98 -5.17
CA VAL A 10 2.83 2.80 -4.41
C VAL A 10 2.56 1.76 -3.33
N GLY A 11 3.22 0.61 -3.41
CA GLY A 11 2.90 -0.51 -2.54
C GLY A 11 3.95 -1.59 -2.45
N ILE A 12 3.67 -2.55 -1.58
CA ILE A 12 4.50 -3.72 -1.29
C ILE A 12 3.76 -4.96 -1.79
N LYS A 13 4.48 -5.86 -2.43
CA LYS A 13 3.93 -7.15 -2.85
C LYS A 13 3.56 -8.00 -1.63
N ILE A 14 2.34 -8.52 -1.62
CA ILE A 14 1.85 -9.40 -0.56
C ILE A 14 2.39 -10.80 -0.81
N THR A 15 3.41 -11.16 -0.04
CA THR A 15 3.87 -12.55 0.09
C THR A 15 2.92 -13.34 0.99
N LYS A 16 2.98 -14.67 0.97
CA LYS A 16 2.17 -15.51 1.86
C LYS A 16 2.37 -15.16 3.35
N ALA A 17 3.62 -14.99 3.77
CA ALA A 17 3.93 -14.58 5.14
C ALA A 17 3.39 -13.18 5.48
N LEU A 18 3.27 -12.27 4.51
CA LEU A 18 2.65 -10.96 4.74
C LEU A 18 1.13 -11.07 4.80
N GLN A 19 0.53 -11.92 3.97
CA GLN A 19 -0.91 -12.21 4.04
C GLN A 19 -1.30 -12.76 5.41
N ASP A 20 -0.56 -13.73 5.95
CA ASP A 20 -0.87 -14.33 7.25
C ASP A 20 -0.85 -13.30 8.40
N GLU A 21 0.05 -12.31 8.33
CA GLU A 21 0.11 -11.20 9.30
C GLU A 21 -1.02 -10.17 9.09
N LEU A 22 -1.38 -9.90 7.83
CA LEU A 22 -2.50 -9.01 7.48
C LEU A 22 -3.86 -9.61 7.86
N ASP A 23 -3.98 -10.94 7.87
CA ASP A 23 -5.18 -11.66 8.31
C ASP A 23 -5.33 -11.63 9.85
N SER A 24 -4.27 -11.33 10.59
CA SER A 24 -4.27 -11.12 12.05
C SER A 24 -3.64 -9.77 12.43
N PRO A 25 -4.22 -8.64 11.97
CA PRO A 25 -3.61 -7.33 12.14
C PRO A 25 -3.46 -6.97 13.61
N ALA A 26 -2.53 -6.06 13.91
CA ALA A 26 -2.38 -5.53 15.27
C ALA A 26 -3.70 -4.87 15.76
N PRO A 27 -4.02 -4.96 17.06
CA PRO A 27 -5.21 -4.28 17.61
C PRO A 27 -5.17 -2.77 17.33
N GLY A 28 -6.30 -2.20 16.91
CA GLY A 28 -6.43 -0.75 16.67
C GLY A 28 -5.94 -0.25 15.30
N THR A 29 -5.50 -1.14 14.40
CA THR A 29 -4.99 -0.72 13.07
C THR A 29 -6.04 -0.73 11.95
N LYS A 30 -7.29 -1.06 12.27
CA LYS A 30 -8.40 -1.07 11.29
C LYS A 30 -8.62 0.28 10.60
N GLN A 31 -8.39 1.38 11.33
CA GLN A 31 -8.50 2.75 10.83
C GLN A 31 -7.62 3.06 9.60
N TYR A 32 -6.54 2.31 9.39
CA TYR A 32 -5.67 2.50 8.21
C TYR A 32 -6.27 1.93 6.92
N PHE A 33 -7.30 1.09 7.02
CA PHE A 33 -8.06 0.51 5.92
C PHE A 33 -9.47 1.11 5.77
N GLU A 34 -10.07 1.58 6.86
CA GLU A 34 -11.48 1.97 6.95
C GLU A 34 -11.73 3.44 6.59
N GLY A 35 -11.22 3.90 5.45
CA GLY A 35 -11.43 5.28 5.03
C GLY A 35 -11.69 5.48 3.55
N ASN A 36 -12.54 6.46 3.25
CA ASN A 36 -12.85 6.88 1.89
C ASN A 36 -11.82 7.91 1.42
N GLY A 37 -10.72 7.46 0.79
CA GLY A 37 -9.76 8.37 0.15
C GLY A 37 -8.45 7.71 -0.27
N ASN A 38 -7.65 8.44 -1.07
CA ASN A 38 -6.30 8.04 -1.51
C ASN A 38 -5.26 8.03 -0.36
N ASP A 39 -5.70 8.39 0.85
CA ASP A 39 -4.86 8.46 2.04
C ASP A 39 -4.81 7.17 2.87
N TYR A 40 -5.67 6.20 2.53
CA TYR A 40 -5.77 4.91 3.21
C TYR A 40 -5.04 3.80 2.46
N LEU A 41 -4.56 2.81 3.20
CA LEU A 41 -4.00 1.60 2.60
C LEU A 41 -5.11 0.79 1.91
N GLN A 42 -4.80 0.30 0.72
CA GLN A 42 -5.66 -0.57 -0.07
C GLN A 42 -4.90 -1.82 -0.46
N ILE A 43 -5.62 -2.93 -0.54
CA ILE A 43 -5.12 -4.18 -1.13
C ILE A 43 -5.68 -4.27 -2.54
N VAL A 44 -4.79 -4.37 -3.53
CA VAL A 44 -5.14 -4.44 -4.95
C VAL A 44 -4.60 -5.71 -5.57
N SER A 45 -5.32 -6.25 -6.55
CA SER A 45 -4.87 -7.40 -7.33
C SER A 45 -4.44 -6.94 -8.72
N LEU A 46 -3.18 -7.16 -9.08
CA LEU A 46 -2.63 -6.87 -10.41
C LEU A 46 -2.04 -8.16 -10.99
N ARG A 47 -2.58 -8.61 -12.12
CA ARG A 47 -2.08 -9.78 -12.87
C ARG A 47 -1.77 -10.98 -11.95
N ASP A 48 -2.76 -11.35 -11.15
CA ASP A 48 -2.74 -12.47 -10.18
C ASP A 48 -1.85 -12.28 -8.95
N GLU A 49 -1.18 -11.14 -8.81
CA GLU A 49 -0.41 -10.78 -7.63
C GLU A 49 -1.18 -9.75 -6.78
N LYS A 50 -1.05 -9.84 -5.45
CA LYS A 50 -1.67 -8.89 -4.53
C LYS A 50 -0.64 -7.91 -4.01
N PHE A 51 -1.05 -6.66 -3.83
CA PHE A 51 -0.21 -5.58 -3.33
C PHE A 51 -0.96 -4.79 -2.27
N ILE A 52 -0.26 -4.35 -1.23
CA ILE A 52 -0.78 -3.44 -0.21
C ILE A 52 -0.09 -2.08 -0.34
N GLY A 53 -0.84 -0.99 -0.35
CA GLY A 53 -0.27 0.32 -0.67
C GLY A 53 -1.31 1.41 -0.86
N ARG A 54 -0.94 2.47 -1.58
CA ARG A 54 -1.77 3.66 -1.79
C ARG A 54 -1.78 4.08 -3.24
N TYR A 55 -2.93 4.56 -3.71
CA TYR A 55 -3.04 5.23 -5.00
C TYR A 55 -2.54 6.67 -4.92
N LEU A 56 -1.80 7.10 -5.94
CA LEU A 56 -1.42 8.49 -6.12
C LEU A 56 -2.55 9.27 -6.80
N LYS A 57 -2.65 10.56 -6.47
CA LYS A 57 -3.52 11.52 -7.18
C LYS A 57 -2.83 11.97 -8.46
N ASP A 58 -3.60 12.37 -9.46
CA ASP A 58 -3.03 12.97 -10.67
C ASP A 58 -2.27 14.25 -10.32
N GLY A 59 -1.11 14.45 -10.96
CA GLY A 59 -0.22 15.57 -10.65
C GLY A 59 0.53 15.45 -9.31
N PHE A 60 0.61 14.25 -8.71
CA PHE A 60 1.36 14.05 -7.48
C PHE A 60 2.85 14.44 -7.64
N PRO A 61 3.42 15.29 -6.76
CA PRO A 61 4.82 15.71 -6.87
C PRO A 61 5.79 14.53 -6.75
N ALA A 62 6.65 14.37 -7.75
CA ALA A 62 7.66 13.29 -7.75
C ALA A 62 8.60 13.36 -6.54
N THR A 63 8.88 14.57 -6.04
CA THR A 63 9.69 14.81 -4.84
C THR A 63 9.10 14.18 -3.58
N ASN A 64 7.78 13.99 -3.53
CA ASN A 64 7.08 13.48 -2.35
C ASN A 64 6.86 11.96 -2.41
N ILE A 65 7.31 11.28 -3.47
CA ILE A 65 7.16 9.82 -3.60
C ILE A 65 7.87 9.11 -2.45
N GLY A 66 9.05 9.58 -2.04
CA GLY A 66 9.77 9.01 -0.91
C GLY A 66 8.99 9.10 0.41
N ASP A 67 8.23 10.19 0.62
CA ASP A 67 7.37 10.32 1.81
C ASP A 67 6.22 9.31 1.77
N VAL A 68 5.63 9.06 0.60
CA VAL A 68 4.59 8.04 0.43
C VAL A 68 5.15 6.65 0.69
N SER A 69 6.33 6.32 0.14
CA SER A 69 6.98 5.03 0.37
C SER A 69 7.27 4.80 1.85
N ARG A 70 7.82 5.81 2.55
CA ARG A 70 8.05 5.77 4.00
C ARG A 70 6.76 5.60 4.78
N ASN A 71 5.69 6.29 4.38
CA ASN A 71 4.39 6.20 5.03
C ASN A 71 3.76 4.80 4.86
N VAL A 72 3.74 4.25 3.64
CA VAL A 72 3.26 2.89 3.37
C VAL A 72 4.04 1.88 4.22
N CYS A 73 5.37 1.97 4.20
CA CYS A 73 6.22 1.08 5.00
C CYS A 73 5.93 1.18 6.51
N SER A 74 5.81 2.40 7.04
CA SER A 74 5.54 2.63 8.47
C SER A 74 4.18 2.08 8.91
N ILE A 75 3.14 2.25 8.10
CA ILE A 75 1.81 1.75 8.43
C ILE A 75 1.77 0.22 8.34
N VAL A 76 2.34 -0.37 7.29
CA VAL A 76 2.37 -1.84 7.15
C VAL A 76 3.17 -2.47 8.29
N LYS A 77 4.29 -1.88 8.70
CA LYS A 77 5.04 -2.30 9.91
C LYS A 77 4.16 -2.32 11.16
N LEU A 78 3.36 -1.27 11.33
CA LEU A 78 2.48 -1.13 12.48
C LEU A 78 1.35 -2.19 12.47
N ILE A 79 0.76 -2.46 11.31
CA ILE A 79 -0.25 -3.52 11.13
C ILE A 79 0.33 -4.90 11.40
N THR A 80 1.55 -5.15 10.94
CA THR A 80 2.25 -6.44 11.03
C THR A 80 3.06 -6.62 12.33
N ARG A 81 2.79 -5.80 13.36
CA ARG A 81 3.42 -5.89 14.70
C ARG A 81 4.95 -5.81 14.67
N GLY A 82 5.50 -4.98 13.77
CA GLY A 82 6.93 -4.69 13.71
C GLY A 82 7.72 -5.56 12.73
N ARG A 83 7.06 -6.20 11.75
CA ARG A 83 7.75 -6.90 10.66
C ARG A 83 8.83 -6.00 10.05
N ARG A 84 9.99 -6.58 9.76
CA ARG A 84 11.02 -5.87 9.01
C ARG A 84 10.57 -5.69 7.55
N ILE A 85 10.32 -4.45 7.18
CA ILE A 85 10.00 -4.01 5.82
C ILE A 85 10.96 -2.87 5.51
N GLU A 86 11.68 -2.96 4.41
CA GLU A 86 12.60 -1.92 3.99
C GLU A 86 11.92 -1.02 2.95
N GLU A 87 12.40 0.22 2.79
CA GLU A 87 11.85 1.12 1.76
C GLU A 87 12.03 0.55 0.34
N ASN A 88 13.07 -0.28 0.14
CA ASN A 88 13.34 -0.97 -1.12
C ASN A 88 12.30 -2.05 -1.46
N ASP A 89 11.47 -2.47 -0.50
CA ASP A 89 10.36 -3.40 -0.77
C ASP A 89 9.15 -2.67 -1.40
N VAL A 90 9.13 -1.34 -1.34
CA VAL A 90 8.07 -0.50 -1.89
C VAL A 90 8.36 -0.17 -3.35
N HIS A 91 7.40 -0.46 -4.22
CA HIS A 91 7.50 -0.24 -5.66
C HIS A 91 6.30 0.56 -6.17
N ILE A 92 6.47 1.15 -7.36
CA ILE A 92 5.42 1.88 -8.07
C ILE A 92 4.88 0.99 -9.18
N TYR A 93 3.56 0.81 -9.20
CA TYR A 93 2.83 0.00 -10.16
C TYR A 93 1.90 0.88 -10.98
N SER A 94 1.68 0.49 -12.24
CA SER A 94 0.58 1.01 -13.05
C SER A 94 -0.59 0.05 -12.92
N CYS A 95 -1.69 0.52 -12.33
CA CYS A 95 -2.96 -0.19 -12.24
C CYS A 95 -3.89 0.21 -13.38
#